data_AF-K7M0Q3-F1
#
_entry.id   AF-K7M0Q3-F1
#
_cell.length_a   1.000
_cell.length_b   1.000
_cell.length_c   1.000
_cell.angle_alpha   90.00
_cell.angle_beta   90.00
_cell.angle_gamma   90.00
#
_symmetry.space_group_name_H-M   'P 1'
#
loop_
_entity.id
_entity.type
_entity.pdbx_description
1 polymer ?
#
loop_
_entity_poly.entity_id
_entity_poly.type
_entity_poly.pdbx_seq_one_letter_code
_entity_poly.pdbx_strand_id
1 'polypeptide(L)'
;MEKLHAVCIPYPAQGHINPMLKLAKLLHVRGFHVTFVNTEYNHKRFLKSRGPNSLNSVTSFQFETIPDGLSDNPNVDATQDTVSLCDSTRKTCLSPFEYLLSKLNSEPSLHM
;
A
#
# COMPACT_ATOMS: atom_id res chain seq x y z
N MET A 1 0.31 4.18 25.44
CA MET A 1 -0.80 5.00 24.91
C MET A 1 -1.07 4.50 23.51
N GLU A 2 -2.31 4.12 23.20
CA GLU A 2 -2.64 3.57 21.88
C GLU A 2 -2.40 4.64 20.80
N LYS A 3 -1.63 4.30 19.76
CA LYS A 3 -1.34 5.22 18.67
C LYS A 3 -2.53 5.23 17.72
N LEU A 4 -2.91 6.41 17.22
CA LEU A 4 -3.85 6.50 16.11
C LEU A 4 -3.26 5.77 14.89
N HIS A 5 -4.07 4.97 14.22
CA HIS A 5 -3.69 4.22 13.03
C HIS A 5 -4.13 4.97 11.77
N ALA A 6 -3.18 5.30 10.90
CA ALA A 6 -3.45 5.80 9.56
C ALA A 6 -3.20 4.69 8.51
N VAL A 7 -4.24 4.36 7.74
CA VAL A 7 -4.13 3.51 6.56
C VAL A 7 -4.05 4.40 5.33
N CYS A 8 -2.90 4.42 4.65
CA CYS A 8 -2.64 5.28 3.51
C CYS A 8 -2.68 4.47 2.21
N ILE A 9 -3.55 4.87 1.27
CA ILE A 9 -3.81 4.12 0.04
C ILE A 9 -3.70 5.09 -1.14
N PRO A 10 -2.59 5.07 -1.91
CA PRO A 10 -2.51 5.84 -3.15
C PRO A 10 -3.37 5.20 -4.23
N TYR A 11 -3.83 6.01 -5.18
CA TYR A 11 -4.26 5.47 -6.47
C TYR A 11 -3.06 4.79 -7.17
N PRO A 12 -3.22 3.61 -7.77
CA PRO A 12 -2.10 2.77 -8.20
C PRO A 12 -1.33 3.25 -9.44
N ALA A 13 -1.56 4.48 -9.92
CA ALA A 13 -0.79 5.03 -11.03
C ALA A 13 0.49 5.75 -10.62
N GLN A 14 1.45 5.77 -11.55
CA GLN A 14 2.70 6.50 -11.40
C GLN A 14 2.42 7.99 -11.17
N GLY A 15 3.10 8.55 -10.16
CA GLY A 15 2.92 9.94 -9.74
C GLY A 15 2.02 10.11 -8.51
N HIS A 16 1.22 9.11 -8.13
CA HIS A 16 0.37 9.19 -6.92
C HIS A 16 0.97 8.46 -5.70
N ILE A 17 1.76 7.41 -5.96
CA ILE A 17 2.39 6.59 -4.91
C ILE A 17 3.41 7.38 -4.09
N ASN A 18 4.35 8.08 -4.75
CA ASN A 18 5.41 8.81 -4.05
C ASN A 18 4.90 9.97 -3.17
N PRO A 19 3.96 10.82 -3.64
CA PRO A 19 3.34 11.83 -2.78
C PRO A 19 2.64 11.24 -1.56
N MET A 20 1.83 10.18 -1.75
CA MET A 20 1.17 9.51 -0.63
C MET A 20 2.19 8.91 0.34
N LEU A 21 3.29 8.33 -0.15
CA LEU A 21 4.34 7.78 0.71
C LEU A 21 5.03 8.87 1.53
N LYS A 22 5.26 10.06 0.95
CA LYS A 22 5.78 11.21 1.70
C LYS A 22 4.80 11.62 2.80
N LEU A 23 3.50 11.69 2.49
CA LEU A 23 2.46 11.99 3.48
C LEU A 23 2.42 10.94 4.61
N ALA A 24 2.45 9.65 4.26
CA ALA A 24 2.47 8.54 5.21
C ALA A 24 3.68 8.63 6.16
N LYS A 25 4.87 8.97 5.63
CA LYS A 25 6.05 9.21 6.46
C LYS A 25 5.90 10.41 7.39
N LEU A 26 5.27 11.49 6.93
CA LEU A 26 4.98 12.63 7.80
C LEU A 26 4.03 12.25 8.93
N LEU A 27 2.98 11.48 8.66
CA LEU A 27 2.06 10.97 9.69
C LEU A 27 2.80 10.11 10.72
N HIS A 28 3.69 9.21 10.27
CA HIS A 28 4.51 8.39 11.16
C HIS A 28 5.40 9.21 12.08
N VAL A 29 6.08 10.24 11.55
CA VAL A 29 6.88 11.18 12.35
C VAL A 29 6.02 11.96 13.36
N ARG A 30 4.72 12.14 13.08
CA ARG A 30 3.75 12.73 14.02
C ARG A 30 3.14 11.73 15.02
N GLY A 31 3.65 10.51 15.08
CA GLY A 31 3.29 9.52 16.09
C GLY A 31 2.21 8.52 15.68
N PHE A 32 1.74 8.54 14.43
CA PHE A 32 0.79 7.56 13.95
C PHE A 32 1.45 6.18 13.77
N HIS A 33 0.71 5.12 14.06
CA HIS A 33 0.97 3.83 13.42
C HIS A 33 0.49 3.93 11.97
N VAL A 34 1.33 3.56 11.01
CA VAL A 34 1.03 3.75 9.59
C VAL A 34 1.06 2.40 8.88
N THR A 35 -0.01 2.11 8.14
CA THR A 35 -0.02 1.05 7.13
C THR A 35 -0.13 1.69 5.75
N PHE A 36 0.89 1.49 4.93
CA PHE A 36 0.90 1.95 3.54
C PHE A 36 0.48 0.81 2.63
N VAL A 37 -0.66 0.95 1.95
CA VAL A 37 -1.23 -0.10 1.11
C VAL A 37 -0.78 0.12 -0.33
N ASN A 38 -0.05 -0.83 -0.89
CA ASN A 38 0.26 -0.87 -2.31
C ASN A 38 -0.68 -1.84 -3.04
N THR A 39 -0.76 -1.73 -4.37
CA THR A 39 -1.16 -2.89 -5.16
C THR A 39 -0.01 -3.89 -5.23
N GLU A 40 -0.29 -5.18 -5.39
CA GLU A 40 0.75 -6.21 -5.56
C GLU A 40 1.72 -5.86 -6.68
N TYR A 41 1.21 -5.37 -7.82
CA TYR A 41 2.02 -4.88 -8.93
C TYR A 41 2.99 -3.77 -8.50
N ASN A 42 2.48 -2.73 -7.84
CA ASN A 42 3.29 -1.62 -7.37
C ASN A 42 4.28 -2.02 -6.28
N HIS A 43 3.92 -2.97 -5.42
CA HIS A 43 4.81 -3.53 -4.41
C HIS A 43 6.01 -4.24 -5.06
N LYS A 44 5.75 -5.10 -6.07
CA LYS A 44 6.81 -5.76 -6.88
C LYS A 44 7.73 -4.72 -7.54
N ARG A 45 7.18 -3.64 -8.13
CA ARG A 45 7.97 -2.54 -8.70
C ARG A 45 8.84 -1.83 -7.66
N PHE A 46 8.30 -1.63 -6.46
CA PHE A 46 9.01 -0.97 -5.38
C PHE A 46 10.23 -1.80 -4.92
N LEU A 47 10.03 -3.10 -4.71
CA LEU A 47 11.10 -4.03 -4.36
C LEU A 47 12.18 -4.11 -5.45
N LYS A 48 11.78 -4.13 -6.74
CA LYS A 48 12.73 -4.14 -7.85
C LYS A 48 13.59 -2.88 -7.89
N SER A 49 12.97 -1.71 -7.71
CA SER A 49 13.65 -0.41 -7.87
C SER A 49 14.47 0.02 -6.65
N ARG A 50 14.07 -0.40 -5.43
CA ARG A 50 14.72 0.03 -4.18
C ARG A 50 15.34 -1.10 -3.38
N GLY A 51 15.27 -2.34 -3.87
CA GLY A 51 15.83 -3.52 -3.23
C GLY A 51 14.88 -4.18 -2.21
N PRO A 52 15.20 -5.41 -1.77
CA PRO A 52 14.34 -6.22 -0.91
C PRO A 52 14.08 -5.58 0.45
N ASN A 53 15.05 -4.82 0.97
CA ASN A 53 14.96 -4.17 2.27
C ASN A 53 14.14 -2.86 2.28
N SER A 54 13.70 -2.40 1.10
CA SER A 54 13.03 -1.09 0.97
C SER A 54 11.64 -1.03 1.60
N LEU A 55 11.05 -2.20 1.84
CA LEU A 55 9.74 -2.38 2.47
C LEU A 55 9.85 -3.04 3.85
N ASN A 56 11.06 -3.10 4.43
CA ASN A 56 11.24 -3.59 5.78
C ASN A 56 10.42 -2.72 6.73
N SER A 57 9.42 -3.34 7.36
CA SER A 57 8.60 -2.68 8.37
C SER A 57 9.50 -2.22 9.51
N VAL A 58 9.40 -0.95 9.85
CA VAL A 58 9.96 -0.42 11.11
C VAL A 58 8.84 -0.34 12.13
N THR A 59 9.17 -0.19 13.40
CA THR A 59 8.16 -0.08 14.46
C THR A 59 7.11 0.98 14.09
N SER A 60 5.85 0.55 14.04
CA SER A 60 4.69 1.35 13.67
C SER A 60 4.68 1.96 12.26
N PHE A 61 5.45 1.44 11.31
CA PHE A 61 5.30 1.73 9.87
C PHE A 61 5.44 0.42 9.08
N GLN A 62 4.34 -0.01 8.44
CA GLN A 62 4.30 -1.25 7.68
C GLN A 62 3.74 -1.04 6.28
N PHE A 63 4.08 -1.96 5.38
CA PHE A 63 3.55 -2.03 4.04
C PHE A 63 2.64 -3.26 3.91
N GLU A 64 1.47 -3.07 3.33
CA GLU A 64 0.52 -4.13 3.02
C GLU A 64 0.17 -4.08 1.53
N THR A 65 -0.42 -5.14 1.01
CA THR A 65 -0.79 -5.23 -0.41
C THR A 65 -2.22 -5.67 -0.62
N ILE A 66 -2.84 -5.14 -1.66
CA ILE A 66 -4.08 -5.65 -2.24
C ILE A 66 -3.88 -5.95 -3.73
N PRO A 67 -4.60 -6.91 -4.33
CA PRO A 67 -4.59 -7.09 -5.77
C PRO A 67 -5.27 -5.89 -6.45
N ASP A 68 -4.80 -5.50 -7.63
CA ASP A 68 -5.45 -4.49 -8.49
C ASP A 68 -6.43 -5.10 -9.51
N GLY A 69 -6.60 -6.43 -9.47
CA GLY A 69 -7.47 -7.20 -10.37
C GLY A 69 -7.00 -7.30 -11.81
N LEU A 70 -5.80 -6.79 -12.13
CA LEU A 70 -5.20 -6.92 -13.45
C LEU A 70 -4.28 -8.15 -13.51
N SER A 71 -4.09 -8.68 -14.71
CA SER A 71 -3.10 -9.73 -14.92
C SER A 71 -1.69 -9.19 -14.69
N ASP A 72 -0.83 -10.03 -14.12
CA ASP A 72 0.59 -9.73 -14.00
C ASP A 72 1.18 -9.43 -15.39
N ASN A 73 1.71 -8.22 -15.57
CA ASN A 73 2.47 -7.89 -16.76
C ASN A 73 3.90 -8.44 -16.60
N PRO A 74 4.40 -9.30 -17.51
CA PRO A 74 5.78 -9.80 -17.43
C PRO A 74 6.80 -8.66 -17.49
N ASN A 75 6.46 -7.56 -18.16
CA ASN A 75 7.20 -6.31 -18.07
C ASN A 75 6.68 -5.49 -16.88
N VAL A 76 7.24 -5.75 -15.70
CA VAL A 76 6.96 -4.98 -14.47
C VAL A 76 7.30 -3.50 -14.59
N ASP A 77 8.02 -3.05 -15.62
CA ASP A 77 8.32 -1.63 -15.83
C ASP A 77 7.36 -0.90 -16.76
N ALA A 78 6.43 -1.64 -17.37
CA ALA A 78 5.42 -1.05 -18.24
C ALA A 78 4.46 -0.15 -17.45
N THR A 79 4.07 0.96 -18.07
CA THR A 79 2.90 1.72 -17.64
C THR A 79 1.68 0.81 -17.78
N GLN A 80 0.93 0.60 -16.70
CA GLN A 80 -0.35 -0.10 -16.78
C GLN A 80 -1.31 0.71 -17.67
N ASP A 81 -2.12 0.02 -18.46
CA ASP A 81 -3.16 0.68 -19.25
C ASP A 81 -4.11 1.44 -18.32
N THR A 82 -4.17 2.77 -18.49
CA THR A 82 -4.91 3.65 -17.58
C THR A 82 -6.39 3.31 -17.54
N VAL A 83 -6.99 2.95 -18.69
CA VAL A 83 -8.42 2.61 -18.78
C VAL A 83 -8.72 1.33 -18.01
N SER A 84 -7.94 0.28 -18.25
CA SER A 84 -8.04 -1.00 -17.55
C SER A 84 -7.78 -0.85 -16.05
N LEU A 85 -6.79 -0.05 -15.66
CA LEU A 85 -6.48 0.21 -14.25
C LEU A 85 -7.62 0.94 -13.54
N CYS A 86 -8.19 1.98 -14.17
CA CYS A 86 -9.35 2.70 -13.64
C CYS A 86 -10.55 1.76 -13.46
N ASP A 87 -10.88 0.97 -14.49
CA ASP A 87 -12.04 0.08 -14.48
C ASP A 87 -11.86 -1.06 -13.46
N SER A 88 -10.69 -1.70 -13.45
CA SER A 88 -10.38 -2.77 -12.49
C SER A 88 -10.38 -2.25 -11.06
N THR A 89 -9.68 -1.15 -10.76
CA THR A 89 -9.61 -0.59 -9.39
C THR A 89 -11.00 -0.33 -8.81
N ARG A 90 -11.94 0.17 -9.63
CA ARG A 90 -13.33 0.42 -9.22
C ARG A 90 -14.12 -0.86 -8.92
N LYS A 91 -13.79 -1.96 -9.59
CA LYS A 91 -14.53 -3.23 -9.50
C LYS A 91 -13.93 -4.21 -8.49
N THR A 92 -12.62 -4.18 -8.30
CA THR A 92 -11.88 -5.29 -7.67
C THR A 92 -11.22 -4.91 -6.35
N CYS A 93 -10.88 -3.64 -6.12
CA CYS A 93 -10.09 -3.26 -4.94
C CYS A 93 -10.89 -3.19 -3.64
N LEU A 94 -12.22 -3.00 -3.69
CA LEU A 94 -13.03 -2.77 -2.49
C LEU A 94 -13.00 -3.97 -1.54
N SER A 95 -13.33 -5.17 -2.03
CA SER A 95 -13.41 -6.36 -1.17
C SER A 95 -12.07 -6.76 -0.55
N PRO A 96 -10.94 -6.81 -1.30
CA PRO A 96 -9.62 -7.01 -0.70
C PRO A 96 -9.24 -5.94 0.31
N PHE A 97 -9.64 -4.69 0.07
CA PHE A 97 -9.39 -3.60 1.02
C PHE A 97 -10.20 -3.76 2.31
N GLU A 98 -11.49 -4.12 2.23
CA GLU A 98 -12.31 -4.42 3.40
C GLU A 98 -11.74 -5.60 4.21
N TYR A 99 -11.28 -6.65 3.51
CA TYR A 99 -10.58 -7.76 4.13
C TYR A 99 -9.33 -7.28 4.87
N LEU A 100 -8.48 -6.48 4.22
CA LEU A 100 -7.30 -5.90 4.85
C LEU A 100 -7.65 -5.07 6.09
N LEU A 101 -8.68 -4.22 6.03
CA LEU A 101 -9.12 -3.44 7.19
C LEU A 101 -9.61 -4.33 8.33
N SER A 102 -10.39 -5.37 8.04
CA SER A 102 -10.86 -6.31 9.06
C SER A 102 -9.70 -7.05 9.75
N LYS A 103 -8.68 -7.45 8.97
CA LYS A 103 -7.43 -8.03 9.49
C LYS A 103 -6.73 -7.04 10.41
N LEU A 104 -6.48 -5.82 9.95
CA LEU A 104 -5.78 -4.79 10.73
C LEU A 104 -6.47 -4.45 12.04
N ASN A 105 -7.82 -4.41 12.05
CA ASN A 105 -8.59 -4.14 13.26
C ASN A 105 -8.66 -5.33 14.24
N SER A 106 -8.38 -6.55 13.77
CA SER A 106 -8.40 -7.77 14.59
C SER A 106 -7.02 -8.08 15.19
N GLU A 107 -5.95 -7.50 14.65
CA GLU A 107 -4.61 -7.64 15.18
C GLU A 107 -4.48 -6.82 16.47
N PRO A 108 -4.09 -7.42 17.61
CA PRO A 108 -3.82 -6.64 18.80
C PRO A 108 -2.67 -5.67 18.49
N SER A 109 -2.87 -4.39 18.81
CA SER A 109 -1.87 -3.33 18.73
C SER A 109 -0.59 -3.77 19.47
N LEU A 110 0.32 -4.48 18.78
CA LEU A 110 1.55 -5.05 19.33
C LEU A 110 2.58 -3.94 19.54
N HIS A 111 2.25 -2.96 20.36
CA HIS A 111 3.09 -1.84 20.74
C HIS A 111 2.77 -1.44 22.19
N MET A 112 3.19 -2.29 23.13
CA MET A 112 3.63 -1.87 24.48
C MET A 112 5.12 -1.56 24.38
#